data_AF-A0A3C2B8F4-F1
#
_entry.id   AF-A0A3C2B8F4-F1
#
_cell.length_a   1.000
_cell.length_b   1.000
_cell.length_c   1.000
_cell.angle_alpha   90.00
_cell.angle_beta   90.00
_cell.angle_gamma   90.00
#
_symmetry.space_group_name_H-M   'P 1'
#
loop_
_entity.id
_entity.type
_entity.pdbx_description
1 polymer ?
#
loop_
_entity_poly.entity_id
_entity_poly.type
_entity_poly.pdbx_seq_one_letter_code
_entity_poly.pdbx_strand_id
1 'polypeptide(L)' 'MSAPGWQPDPAGRYEYRWWNGVHWTGDVVQHGVPTVDPWPVEQVG' A
#
# COMPACT_ATOMS: atom_id res chain seq x y z
N MET A 1 16.44 -4.84 -0.70
CA MET A 1 15.28 -4.11 -1.28
C MET A 1 14.21 -5.15 -1.56
N SER A 2 13.01 -4.97 -1.03
CA SER A 2 11.88 -5.87 -1.30
C SER A 2 11.45 -5.71 -2.76
N ALA A 3 11.13 -6.82 -3.44
CA ALA A 3 10.60 -6.77 -4.80
C ALA A 3 9.26 -6.01 -4.82
N PRO A 4 8.93 -5.30 -5.91
CA PRO A 4 7.63 -4.66 -6.07
C PRO A 4 6.50 -5.69 -5.94
N GLY A 5 5.44 -5.33 -5.21
CA GLY A 5 4.36 -6.26 -4.92
C GLY A 5 3.35 -5.76 -3.89
N TRP A 6 2.22 -6.46 -3.81
CA TRP A 6 1.29 -6.34 -2.70
C TRP A 6 1.93 -6.87 -1.42
N GLN A 7 1.92 -6.05 -0.38
CA GLN A 7 2.47 -6.36 0.94
C GLN A 7 1.46 -5.88 2.00
N PRO A 8 1.44 -6.45 3.22
CA PRO A 8 0.54 -5.98 4.28
C PRO A 8 0.67 -4.46 4.46
N ASP A 9 -0.46 -3.75 4.54
CA ASP A 9 -0.45 -2.29 4.67
C ASP A 9 0.24 -1.87 5.98
N PRO A 10 1.38 -1.15 5.94
CA PRO A 10 2.10 -0.75 7.15
C PRO A 10 1.29 0.20 8.04
N ALA A 11 0.31 0.92 7.47
CA ALA A 11 -0.58 1.80 8.22
C ALA A 11 -1.74 1.03 8.88
N GLY A 12 -1.97 -0.23 8.51
CA GLY A 12 -3.05 -1.07 9.02
C GLY A 12 -4.46 -0.59 8.67
N ARG A 13 -4.61 0.31 7.67
CA ARG A 13 -5.92 0.82 7.23
C ARG A 13 -6.55 -0.06 6.16
N TYR A 14 -5.73 -0.82 5.44
CA TYR A 14 -6.11 -1.70 4.33
C TYR A 14 -5.51 -3.11 4.52
N GLU A 15 -5.98 -4.10 3.76
CA GLU A 15 -5.41 -5.46 3.85
C GLU A 15 -4.00 -5.51 3.27
N TYR A 16 -3.82 -4.89 2.11
CA TYR A 16 -2.54 -4.78 1.41
C TYR A 16 -2.36 -3.38 0.83
N ARG A 17 -1.10 -2.98 0.67
CA ARG A 17 -0.69 -1.80 -0.08
C ARG A 17 0.37 -2.20 -1.11
N TRP A 18 0.41 -1.51 -2.23
CA TRP A 18 1.43 -1.76 -3.24
C TRP A 18 2.75 -1.11 -2.83
N TRP A 19 3.79 -1.93 -2.73
CA TRP A 19 5.18 -1.49 -2.66
C TRP A 19 5.76 -1.47 -4.07
N ASN A 20 6.27 -0.33 -4.54
CA ASN A 20 6.81 -0.24 -5.90
C ASN A 20 8.32 -0.58 -6.01
N GLY A 21 8.93 -1.05 -4.92
CA GLY A 21 10.38 -1.28 -4.84
C GLY A 21 11.15 -0.18 -4.10
N VAL A 22 10.57 1.02 -3.98
CA VAL A 22 11.22 2.21 -3.39
C VAL A 22 10.35 2.91 -2.34
N HIS A 23 9.04 2.99 -2.57
CA HIS A 23 8.07 3.57 -1.65
C HIS A 23 6.71 2.87 -1.75
N TRP A 24 5.91 3.02 -0.69
CA TRP A 24 4.51 2.64 -0.68
C TRP A 24 3.69 3.60 -1.54
N THR A 25 2.78 3.06 -2.36
CA THR A 25 1.89 3.88 -3.21
C THR A 25 0.50 4.05 -2.58
N GLY A 26 -0.37 4.76 -3.30
CA GLY A 26 -1.79 4.87 -2.95
C GLY A 26 -2.61 3.63 -3.34
N ASP A 27 -2.05 2.69 -4.09
CA ASP A 27 -2.77 1.48 -4.49
C ASP A 27 -2.88 0.54 -3.28
N VAL A 28 -4.11 0.14 -2.96
CA VAL A 28 -4.45 -0.67 -1.78
C VAL A 28 -5.45 -1.76 -2.15
N VAL A 29 -5.59 -2.75 -1.28
CA VAL A 29 -6.66 -3.75 -1.34
C VAL A 29 -7.60 -3.52 -0.18
N GLN A 30 -8.89 -3.38 -0.48
CA GLN A 30 -9.97 -3.26 0.50
C GLN A 30 -11.05 -4.29 0.21
N HIS A 31 -11.39 -5.10 1.21
CA HIS A 31 -12.27 -6.26 1.08
C HIS A 31 -11.88 -7.16 -0.12
N GLY A 32 -10.59 -7.33 -0.37
CA GLY A 32 -10.07 -8.12 -1.49
C GLY A 32 -10.15 -7.43 -2.86
N VAL A 33 -10.56 -6.16 -2.93
CA VAL A 33 -10.69 -5.39 -4.18
C VAL A 33 -9.56 -4.35 -4.26
N PRO A 34 -8.75 -4.34 -5.34
CA PRO A 34 -7.81 -3.26 -5.59
C PRO A 34 -8.52 -1.91 -5.76
N THR A 35 -8.08 -0.90 -5.03
CA THR A 35 -8.60 0.47 -5.06
C THR A 35 -7.47 1.47 -4.80
N VAL A 36 -7.79 2.77 -4.84
CA VAL A 36 -6.86 3.85 -4.50
C VAL A 36 -7.26 4.44 -3.14
N ASP A 37 -6.28 4.52 -2.24
CA ASP A 37 -6.41 5.21 -0.96
C ASP A 37 -6.75 6.70 -1.21
N PRO A 38 -7.90 7.20 -0.75
CA PRO A 38 -8.28 8.59 -0.96
C PRO A 38 -7.49 9.57 -0.07
N TRP A 39 -6.70 9.06 0.89
CA TRP A 39 -5.84 9.87 1.73
C TRP A 39 -4.39 9.81 1.22
N PRO A 40 -3.63 10.91 1.29
CA PRO A 40 -2.21 10.89 0.96
C PRO A 40 -1.52 9.79 1.77
N VAL A 41 -0.65 9.02 1.10
CA VAL A 41 0.21 8.06 1.78
C VAL A 41 1.11 8.88 2.70
N GLU A 42 0.84 8.89 4.01
CA GLU A 42 1.82 9.39 4.97
C GLU A 42 3.03 8.48 4.81
N GLN A 43 4.07 9.00 4.17
CA GLN A 43 5.34 8.30 4.03
C GLN A 43 5.88 8.11 5.44
N VAL A 44 5.60 6.94 6.03
CA VAL A 44 6.36 6.44 7.17
C VAL A 44 7.79 6.29 6.65
N GLY A 45 8.60 7.31 6.95
CA GLY A 45 10.04 7.31 6.70
C GLY A 45 10.77 6.28 7.54
#